data_AF-A0A6F9ZJM9-F1
#
_entry.id   AF-A0A6F9ZJM9-F1
#
_cell.length_a   1.000
_cell.length_b   1.000
_cell.length_c   1.000
_cell.angle_alpha   90.00
_cell.angle_beta   90.00
_cell.angle_gamma   90.00
#
_symmetry.space_group_name_H-M   'P 1'
#
loop_
_entity.id
_entity.type
_entity.pdbx_description
1 polymer ?
#
loop_
_entity_poly.entity_id
_entity_poly.type
_entity_poly.pdbx_seq_one_letter_code
_entity_poly.pdbx_strand_id
1 'polypeptide(L)' 'MFPPDKSFHRFAVSRLHLPDGSVLKNQVIEYQQTSENKFSARYYPLTEEIPFTEWRGGDFHWPSDI' A
#
# COMPACT_ATOMS: atom_id res chain seq x y z
N MET A 1 -12.57 -7.76 23.45
CA MET A 1 -11.84 -6.48 23.46
C MET A 1 -10.93 -6.50 22.23
N PHE A 2 -11.39 -5.96 21.11
CA PHE A 2 -10.55 -5.85 19.91
C PHE A 2 -9.55 -4.71 20.16
N PRO A 3 -8.25 -4.88 19.86
CA PRO A 3 -7.29 -3.81 20.07
C PRO A 3 -7.74 -2.57 19.29
N PRO A 4 -7.57 -1.36 19.85
CA PRO A 4 -7.96 -0.13 19.19
C PRO A 4 -7.15 0.02 17.89
N ASP A 5 -7.86 0.15 16.79
CA ASP A 5 -7.42 0.83 15.59
C ASP A 5 -6.05 0.45 15.02
N LYS A 6 -5.96 -0.78 14.50
CA LYS A 6 -5.12 -0.98 13.31
C LYS A 6 -6.00 -0.75 12.09
N SER A 7 -6.08 0.51 11.68
CA SER A 7 -6.68 0.86 10.39
C SER A 7 -5.76 0.30 9.29
N PHE A 8 -6.23 -0.80 8.69
CA PHE A 8 -5.54 -1.49 7.62
C PHE A 8 -6.16 -1.05 6.30
N HIS A 9 -5.34 -0.47 5.43
CA HIS A 9 -5.78 -0.02 4.11
C HIS A 9 -4.95 -0.70 3.03
N ARG A 10 -5.62 -1.37 2.10
CA ARG A 10 -4.97 -2.10 1.00
C ARG A 10 -5.61 -1.71 -0.32
N PHE A 11 -4.79 -1.29 -1.26
CA PHE A 11 -5.25 -0.98 -2.61
C PHE A 11 -4.23 -1.38 -3.67
N ALA A 12 -4.73 -1.76 -4.85
CA ALA A 12 -3.93 -2.12 -6.01
C ALA A 12 -3.80 -0.94 -6.97
N VAL A 13 -2.60 -0.79 -7.53
CA VAL A 13 -2.22 0.25 -8.49
C VAL A 13 -1.64 -0.37 -9.75
N SER A 14 -1.86 0.25 -10.89
CA SER A 14 -1.31 -0.22 -12.16
C SER A 14 0.19 0.09 -12.27
N ARG A 15 0.62 1.23 -11.72
CA ARG A 15 2.01 1.70 -11.74
C ARG A 15 2.38 2.30 -10.40
N LEU A 16 3.46 1.82 -9.82
CA LEU A 16 4.08 2.32 -8.60
C LEU A 16 5.41 2.98 -8.97
N HIS A 17 5.49 4.29 -8.79
CA HIS A 17 6.70 5.08 -8.95
C HIS A 17 7.48 5.08 -7.63
N LEU A 18 8.69 4.56 -7.66
CA LEU A 18 9.59 4.53 -6.52
C LEU A 18 10.51 5.77 -6.50
N PRO A 19 11.07 6.16 -5.34
CA PRO A 19 11.92 7.34 -5.22
C PRO A 19 13.24 7.25 -5.98
N ASP A 20 13.69 6.04 -6.30
CA ASP A 20 14.86 5.76 -7.14
C ASP A 20 14.58 5.97 -8.64
N GLY A 21 13.35 6.32 -9.00
CA GLY A 21 12.90 6.49 -10.39
C GLY A 21 12.40 5.20 -11.04
N SER A 22 12.43 4.08 -10.32
CA SER A 22 11.90 2.81 -10.84
C SER A 22 10.37 2.82 -10.89
N VAL A 23 9.80 2.17 -11.90
CA VAL A 23 8.35 2.01 -12.04
C VAL A 23 7.99 0.53 -11.99
N LEU A 24 7.33 0.11 -10.91
CA LEU A 24 6.81 -1.24 -10.75
C LEU A 24 5.36 -1.31 -11.24
N LYS A 25 4.99 -2.36 -11.96
CA LYS A 25 3.62 -2.52 -12.51
C LYS A 25 2.81 -3.48 -11.66
N ASN A 26 1.50 -3.23 -11.56
CA ASN A 26 0.54 -4.08 -10.87
C ASN A 26 0.99 -4.39 -9.43
N GLN A 27 1.07 -3.36 -8.61
CA GLN A 27 1.50 -3.49 -7.23
C GLN A 27 0.30 -3.34 -6.29
N VAL A 28 0.32 -4.09 -5.20
CA VAL A 28 -0.55 -3.85 -4.06
C VAL A 28 0.21 -3.01 -3.06
N ILE A 29 -0.43 -1.95 -2.58
CA ILE A 29 0.06 -1.09 -1.52
C ILE A 29 -0.74 -1.38 -0.25
N GLU A 30 -0.02 -1.57 0.84
CA GLU A 30 -0.56 -1.87 2.15
C GLU A 30 -0.09 -0.81 3.15
N TYR A 31 -1.05 -0.10 3.75
CA TYR A 31 -0.82 0.87 4.80
C TYR A 31 -1.35 0.34 6.14
N GLN A 32 -0.49 0.35 7.14
CA GLN A 32 -0.84 0.09 8.52
C GLN A 32 -0.51 1.31 9.36
N GLN A 33 -1.56 1.94 9.90
CA GLN A 33 -1.42 2.97 10.93
C GLN A 33 -1.53 2.30 12.29
N THR A 34 -0.54 2.50 13.15
CA THR A 34 -0.62 2.07 14.56
C THR A 34 -1.04 3.23 15.45
N SER A 35 -1.64 2.93 16.60
CA SER A 35 -2.03 3.94 17.60
C SER A 35 -0.87 4.79 18.15
N GLU A 36 0.39 4.42 17.86
CA GLU A 36 1.59 5.17 18.22
C GLU A 36 2.05 6.15 17.11
N ASN A 37 1.16 6.51 16.18
CA ASN A 37 1.47 7.40 15.05
C ASN A 37 2.57 6.86 14.12
N LYS A 38 2.88 5.56 14.18
CA LYS A 38 3.78 4.90 13.24
C LYS A 38 3.00 4.44 12.02
N PHE A 39 3.42 4.93 10.87
CA PHE A 39 2.94 4.49 9.58
C PHE A 39 3.90 3.44 9.03
N SER A 40 3.39 2.26 8.72
CA SER A 40 4.16 1.25 7.99
C SER A 40 3.48 1.04 6.65
N ALA A 41 4.20 1.30 5.57
CA ALA A 41 3.74 0.98 4.23
C ALA A 41 4.60 -0.12 3.62
N ARG A 42 3.96 -1.04 2.90
CA ARG A 42 4.64 -2.08 2.13
C ARG A 42 4.01 -2.20 0.75
N TYR A 43 4.81 -2.63 -0.22
CA TYR A 43 4.31 -2.97 -1.55
C TYR A 43 4.76 -4.36 -1.96
N TYR A 44 3.94 -5.03 -2.77
CA TYR A 44 4.26 -6.34 -3.33
C TYR A 44 3.53 -6.56 -4.66
N PRO A 45 4.00 -7.49 -5.52
CA PRO A 45 3.32 -7.81 -6.76
C PRO A 45 1.88 -8.24 -6.53
N LEU A 46 0.96 -7.69 -7.33
CA LEU A 46 -0.40 -8.19 -7.44
C LEU A 46 -0.34 -9.54 -8.16
N THR A 47 -0.26 -10.63 -7.38
CA THR A 47 -0.17 -11.97 -7.93
C THR A 47 -1.55 -12.51 -8.32
N GLU A 48 -2.59 -12.29 -7.51
CA GLU A 48 -3.97 -12.79 -7.70
C GLU A 48 -5.02 -11.92 -6.96
N GLU A 49 -6.30 -12.35 -6.94
CA GLU A 49 -7.39 -11.72 -6.18
C GLU A 49 -7.13 -11.79 -4.67
N ILE A 50 -6.51 -10.74 -4.14
CA ILE A 50 -6.32 -10.58 -2.71
C ILE A 50 -7.61 -10.01 -2.12
N PRO A 51 -8.25 -10.69 -1.15
CA PRO A 51 -9.49 -10.20 -0.54
C PRO A 51 -9.27 -8.83 0.13
N PHE A 52 -10.30 -7.98 0.07
CA PHE A 52 -10.30 -6.61 0.61
C PHE A 52 -9.28 -5.66 -0.04
N THR A 53 -8.89 -5.92 -1.29
CA THR A 53 -8.03 -5.01 -2.07
C THR A 53 -8.88 -4.10 -2.94
N GLU A 54 -8.88 -2.80 -2.66
CA GLU A 54 -9.52 -1.82 -3.54
C GLU A 54 -8.67 -1.65 -4.81
N TRP A 55 -9.28 -1.73 -5.99
CA TRP A 55 -8.57 -1.42 -7.23
C TRP A 55 -8.68 0.09 -7.50
N ARG A 56 -7.62 0.84 -7.19
CA ARG A 56 -7.62 2.29 -7.47
C ARG A 56 -7.38 2.60 -8.95
N GLY A 57 -6.65 1.74 -9.65
CA GLY A 57 -6.26 1.95 -11.04
C GLY A 57 -5.33 3.17 -11.22
N GLY A 58 -4.32 3.05 -12.08
CA GLY A 58 -3.44 4.18 -12.42
C GLY A 58 -2.13 4.25 -11.64
N ASP A 59 -1.62 5.47 -11.47
CA ASP A 59 -0.28 5.78 -10.99
C ASP A 59 -0.26 6.14 -9.50
N PHE A 60 0.66 5.54 -8.76
CA PHE A 60 0.91 5.83 -7.36
C PHE A 60 2.38 6.17 -7.15
N HIS A 61 2.64 7.26 -6.42
CA HIS A 61 3.99 7.69 -6.09
C HIS A 61 4.32 7.27 -4.66
N TRP A 62 5.35 6.45 -4.50
CA TRP A 62 5.82 6.03 -3.20
C TRP A 62 6.42 7.23 -2.46
N PRO A 63 5.97 7.54 -1.23
CA PRO A 63 6.53 8.63 -0.46
C PRO A 63 7.96 8.31 -0.05
N SER A 64 8.86 9.28 -0.20
CA SER A 64 10.27 9.15 0.19
C SER A 64 10.52 9.20 1.70
N ASP A 65 9.48 9.45 2.50
CA ASP A 65 9.54 9.83 3.92
C ASP A 65 8.89 8.78 4.87
N ILE A 66 8.86 7.50 4.46
CA ILE A 66 8.32 6.37 5.26
C ILE A 66 9.42 5.62 6.01
#